data_AF-A0A6J4UYU0-F1
#
_entry.id   AF-A0A6J4UYU0-F1
#
_cell.length_a   1.000
_cell.length_b   1.000
_cell.length_c   1.000
_cell.angle_alpha   90.00
_cell.angle_beta   90.00
_cell.angle_gamma   90.00
#
_symmetry.space_group_name_H-M   'P 1'
#
loop_
_entity.id
_entity.type
_entity.pdbx_description
1 polymer ?
#
loop_
_entity_poly.entity_id
_entity_poly.type
_entity_poly.pdbx_seq_one_letter_code
_entity_poly.pdbx_strand_id
1 'polypeptide(L)'
;TPIWAMMANLILVGLGLGFGSNATLLAAQGAVGWERRGVVTASVQFSRTIGGTLGIAILGAVLNARLAPALRAAGAADVNALLDPAGRGRLAGEVLEAVRRGLAAGLLQVFLLIAVVAVLGVVAASFLPPRPLASAPAAPAPAPAPQPGPAPTRQGAGGEE
;
A
#
# COMPACT_ATOMS: atom_id res chain seq x y z
N THR A 1 15.69 22.98 0.64
CA THR A 1 16.02 21.73 -0.08
C THR A 1 15.88 21.98 -1.56
N PRO A 2 16.82 21.52 -2.40
CA PRO A 2 16.69 21.67 -3.85
C PRO A 2 15.53 20.80 -4.37
N ILE A 3 14.79 21.30 -5.36
CA ILE A 3 13.54 20.68 -5.85
C ILE A 3 13.77 19.24 -6.34
N TRP A 4 14.89 18.96 -7.00
CA TRP A 4 15.23 17.62 -7.49
C TRP A 4 15.39 16.60 -6.36
N ALA A 5 15.92 17.00 -5.21
CA ALA A 5 16.08 16.09 -4.07
C ALA A 5 14.73 15.76 -3.42
N MET A 6 13.79 16.72 -3.43
CA MET A 6 12.41 16.45 -3.04
C MET A 6 11.77 15.42 -3.98
N MET A 7 11.91 15.60 -5.29
CA MET A 7 11.36 14.67 -6.29
C MET A 7 11.95 13.27 -6.15
N ALA A 8 13.27 13.15 -5.97
CA ALA A 8 13.94 11.87 -5.76
C ALA A 8 13.43 11.14 -4.50
N ASN A 9 13.24 11.87 -3.39
CA ASN A 9 12.69 11.30 -2.17
C ASN A 9 11.24 10.82 -2.35
N LEU A 10 10.41 11.59 -3.05
CA LEU A 10 9.02 11.21 -3.33
C LEU A 10 8.95 9.96 -4.22
N ILE A 11 9.82 9.86 -5.23
CA ILE A 11 9.92 8.66 -6.08
C ILE A 11 10.35 7.44 -5.26
N LEU A 12 11.38 7.57 -4.42
CA LEU A 12 11.88 6.47 -3.59
C LEU A 12 10.80 5.96 -2.62
N VAL A 13 10.09 6.89 -1.95
CA VAL A 13 8.95 6.57 -1.08
C VAL A 13 7.84 5.87 -1.86
N GLY A 14 7.48 6.38 -3.04
CA GLY A 14 6.46 5.79 -3.91
C GLY A 14 6.80 4.37 -4.36
N LEU A 15 8.05 4.12 -4.75
CA LEU A 15 8.53 2.79 -5.13
C LEU A 15 8.44 1.81 -3.96
N GLY A 16 8.93 2.21 -2.78
CA GLY A 16 8.86 1.37 -1.58
C GLY A 16 7.42 1.00 -1.19
N LEU A 17 6.52 1.99 -1.18
CA LEU A 17 5.09 1.78 -0.90
C LEU A 17 4.42 0.87 -1.95
N GLY A 18 4.70 1.07 -3.24
CA GLY A 18 4.11 0.31 -4.33
C GLY A 18 4.53 -1.16 -4.32
N PHE A 19 5.84 -1.43 -4.22
CA PHE A 19 6.34 -2.80 -4.16
C PHE A 19 5.93 -3.50 -2.86
N GLY A 20 6.03 -2.83 -1.71
CA GLY A 20 5.63 -3.41 -0.43
C GLY A 20 4.14 -3.77 -0.38
N SER A 21 3.27 -2.91 -0.92
CA SER A 21 1.84 -3.17 -1.02
C SER A 21 1.54 -4.41 -1.86
N ASN A 22 2.13 -4.51 -3.06
CA ASN A 22 1.90 -5.65 -3.95
C ASN A 22 2.48 -6.96 -3.38
N ALA A 23 3.68 -6.92 -2.82
CA ALA A 23 4.34 -8.09 -2.25
C ALA A 23 3.53 -8.67 -1.08
N THR A 24 3.01 -7.82 -0.18
CA THR A 24 2.21 -8.26 0.98
C THR A 24 0.90 -8.91 0.54
N LEU A 25 0.22 -8.34 -0.46
CA LEU A 25 -1.02 -8.91 -0.98
C LEU A 25 -0.77 -10.27 -1.65
N LEU A 26 0.27 -10.37 -2.48
CA LEU A 26 0.61 -11.60 -3.18
C LEU A 26 1.04 -12.71 -2.21
N ALA A 27 1.81 -12.36 -1.17
CA ALA A 27 2.19 -13.29 -0.11
C ALA A 27 0.96 -13.85 0.63
N ALA A 28 -0.01 -12.98 0.96
CA ALA A 28 -1.25 -13.41 1.61
C ALA A 28 -2.12 -14.29 0.70
N GLN A 29 -2.24 -13.94 -0.58
CA GLN A 29 -2.98 -14.74 -1.56
C GLN A 29 -2.33 -16.10 -1.85
N GLY A 30 -0.99 -16.16 -1.78
CA GLY A 30 -0.22 -17.39 -1.97
C GLY A 30 -0.36 -18.40 -0.83
N ALA A 31 -0.81 -17.96 0.35
CA ALA A 31 -1.02 -18.82 1.53
C ALA A 31 -2.39 -19.53 1.54
N VAL A 32 -3.26 -19.28 0.56
CA VAL A 32 -4.60 -19.85 0.47
C VAL A 32 -4.89 -20.45 -0.91
N GLY A 33 -5.87 -21.35 -0.98
CA GLY A 33 -6.40 -21.88 -2.24
C GLY A 33 -7.06 -20.81 -3.11
N TRP A 34 -7.23 -21.11 -4.40
CA TRP A 34 -7.72 -20.17 -5.42
C TRP A 34 -9.09 -19.59 -5.05
N GLU A 35 -9.96 -20.43 -4.50
CA GLU A 35 -11.32 -20.13 -4.07
C GLU A 35 -11.39 -19.09 -2.92
N ARG A 36 -10.32 -18.92 -2.12
CA ARG A 36 -10.30 -17.98 -0.98
C ARG A 36 -9.57 -16.66 -1.27
N ARG A 37 -8.96 -16.49 -2.45
CA ARG A 37 -8.18 -15.27 -2.78
C ARG A 37 -9.01 -13.99 -2.77
N GLY A 38 -10.28 -14.08 -3.15
CA GLY A 38 -11.22 -12.94 -3.07
C GLY A 38 -11.41 -12.45 -1.63
N VAL A 39 -11.61 -13.38 -0.69
CA VAL A 39 -11.76 -13.08 0.75
C VAL A 39 -10.47 -12.49 1.33
N VAL A 40 -9.30 -13.02 0.96
CA VAL A 40 -8.01 -12.49 1.40
C VAL A 40 -7.81 -11.05 0.91
N THR A 41 -8.11 -10.78 -0.36
CA THR A 41 -7.98 -9.43 -0.94
C THR A 41 -8.90 -8.44 -0.24
N ALA A 42 -10.17 -8.81 -0.02
CA ALA A 42 -11.12 -7.98 0.70
C ALA A 42 -10.68 -7.72 2.15
N SER A 43 -10.16 -8.74 2.85
CA SER A 43 -9.68 -8.63 4.24
C SER A 43 -8.46 -7.71 4.35
N VAL A 44 -7.52 -7.81 3.41
CA VAL A 44 -6.35 -6.92 3.32
C VAL A 44 -6.80 -5.49 3.06
N GLN A 45 -7.73 -5.28 2.11
CA GLN A 45 -8.23 -3.96 1.79
C GLN A 45 -9.00 -3.34 2.97
N PHE A 46 -9.85 -4.10 3.64
CA PHE A 46 -10.57 -3.66 4.84
C PHE A 46 -9.62 -3.25 5.96
N SER A 47 -8.63 -4.10 6.25
CA SER A 47 -7.61 -3.82 7.27
C SER A 47 -6.81 -2.57 6.93
N ARG A 48 -6.47 -2.37 5.65
CA ARG A 48 -5.80 -1.17 5.15
C ARG A 48 -6.65 0.09 5.32
N THR A 49 -7.94 0.01 5.03
CA THR A 49 -8.84 1.15 5.21
C THR A 49 -8.92 1.55 6.68
N ILE A 50 -9.10 0.59 7.60
CA ILE A 50 -9.12 0.85 9.05
C ILE A 50 -7.78 1.40 9.54
N GLY A 51 -6.67 0.77 9.15
CA GLY A 51 -5.34 1.23 9.53
C GLY A 51 -5.04 2.63 8.97
N GLY A 52 -5.49 2.92 7.75
CA GLY A 52 -5.34 4.21 7.10
C GLY A 52 -6.13 5.31 7.81
N THR A 53 -7.40 5.06 8.14
CA THR A 53 -8.22 6.06 8.85
C THR A 53 -7.70 6.34 10.26
N LEU A 54 -7.35 5.30 11.03
CA LEU A 54 -6.75 5.46 12.35
C LEU A 54 -5.38 6.15 12.27
N GLY A 55 -4.54 5.75 11.33
CA GLY A 55 -3.23 6.36 11.11
C GLY A 55 -3.34 7.85 10.81
N ILE A 56 -4.20 8.23 9.86
CA ILE A 56 -4.44 9.64 9.51
C ILE A 56 -4.99 10.42 10.71
N ALA A 57 -5.93 9.85 11.47
CA ALA A 57 -6.51 10.50 12.65
C ALA A 57 -5.45 10.78 13.74
N ILE A 58 -4.60 9.80 14.05
CA ILE A 58 -3.52 9.96 15.05
C ILE A 58 -2.50 10.99 14.57
N LEU A 59 -2.08 10.92 13.30
CA LEU A 59 -1.11 11.88 12.74
C LEU A 59 -1.67 13.30 12.73
N GLY A 60 -2.94 13.46 12.37
CA GLY A 60 -3.65 14.75 12.42
C GLY A 60 -3.74 15.30 13.84
N ALA A 61 -4.05 14.45 14.83
CA ALA A 61 -4.07 14.83 16.24
C ALA A 61 -2.69 15.31 16.73
N VAL A 62 -1.61 14.61 16.36
CA VAL A 62 -0.23 14.99 16.69
C VAL A 62 0.13 16.34 16.06
N LEU A 63 -0.21 16.55 14.78
CA LEU A 63 0.02 17.81 14.10
C LEU A 63 -0.75 18.96 14.77
N ASN A 64 -2.05 18.76 15.05
CA ASN A 64 -2.89 19.74 15.72
C ASN A 64 -2.36 20.08 17.12
N ALA A 65 -1.88 19.08 17.88
CA ALA A 65 -1.26 19.32 19.18
C ALA A 65 0.00 20.19 19.08
N ARG A 66 0.77 20.06 17.99
CA ARG A 66 1.94 20.92 17.72
C ARG A 66 1.58 22.33 17.25
N LEU A 67 0.46 22.49 16.56
CA LEU A 67 -0.04 23.80 16.12
C LEU A 67 -0.82 24.55 17.21
N ALA A 68 -1.32 23.85 18.24
CA ALA A 68 -2.14 24.43 19.30
C ALA A 68 -1.55 25.69 19.97
N PRO A 69 -0.23 25.81 20.24
CA PRO A 69 0.35 27.04 20.80
C PRO A 69 0.24 28.23 19.83
N ALA A 70 0.52 28.01 18.54
CA ALA A 70 0.41 29.04 17.51
C ALA A 70 -1.05 29.46 17.28
N LEU A 71 -1.98 28.50 17.33
CA LEU A 71 -3.42 28.76 17.23
C LEU A 71 -3.95 29.60 18.40
N ARG A 72 -3.52 29.29 19.63
CA ARG A 72 -3.88 30.08 20.82
C ARG A 72 -3.35 31.51 20.74
N ALA A 73 -2.11 31.70 20.31
CA ALA A 73 -1.54 33.03 20.10
C ALA A 73 -2.29 33.83 19.02
N ALA A 74 -2.83 33.14 18.01
CA ALA A 74 -3.66 33.73 16.96
C ALA A 74 -5.11 34.01 17.39
N GLY A 75 -5.55 33.55 18.57
CA GLY A 75 -6.96 33.55 18.95
C GLY A 75 -7.83 32.62 18.08
N ALA A 76 -7.22 31.66 17.39
CA ALA A 76 -7.88 30.73 16.48
C ALA A 76 -8.21 29.42 17.21
N ALA A 77 -9.43 28.90 17.00
CA ALA A 77 -9.88 27.64 17.60
C ALA A 77 -9.32 26.40 16.87
N ASP A 78 -9.08 26.50 15.56
CA ASP A 78 -8.59 25.41 14.71
C ASP A 78 -7.78 25.97 13.52
N VAL A 79 -7.01 25.11 12.87
CA VAL A 79 -6.22 25.41 11.67
C VAL A 79 -7.09 25.98 10.55
N ASN A 80 -8.33 25.51 10.40
CA ASN A 80 -9.26 26.03 9.40
C ASN A 80 -9.61 27.51 9.63
N ALA A 81 -9.60 27.98 10.88
CA ALA A 81 -9.84 29.39 11.19
C ALA A 81 -8.70 30.30 10.71
N LEU A 82 -7.50 29.74 10.46
CA LEU A 82 -6.40 30.48 9.83
C LEU A 82 -6.59 30.67 8.31
N LEU A 83 -7.47 29.89 7.68
CA LEU A 83 -7.82 29.99 6.26
C LEU A 83 -8.98 30.96 6.00
N ASP A 84 -9.66 31.43 7.05
CA ASP A 84 -10.79 32.36 6.96
C ASP A 84 -10.34 33.76 6.49
N PRO A 85 -10.92 34.30 5.40
CA PRO A 85 -10.73 35.68 4.96
C PRO A 85 -10.82 36.73 6.07
N ALA A 86 -11.74 36.57 7.03
CA ALA A 86 -11.96 37.53 8.10
C ALA A 86 -10.83 37.54 9.16
N GLY A 87 -10.12 36.43 9.32
CA GLY A 87 -9.01 36.27 10.27
C GLY A 87 -7.65 36.75 9.74
N ARG A 88 -7.51 36.89 8.40
CA ARG A 88 -6.23 37.21 7.74
C ARG A 88 -5.61 38.54 8.18
N GLY A 89 -6.42 39.53 8.57
CA GLY A 89 -5.92 40.83 9.05
C GLY A 89 -5.24 40.78 10.43
N ARG A 90 -5.47 39.72 11.22
CA ARG A 90 -4.86 39.52 12.56
C ARG A 90 -3.58 38.68 12.53
N LEU A 91 -3.26 38.06 11.38
CA LEU A 91 -2.04 37.30 11.15
C LEU A 91 -0.85 38.23 10.88
N ALA A 92 -0.65 39.24 11.72
CA ALA A 92 0.58 40.03 11.72
C ALA A 92 1.80 39.09 11.83
N GLY A 93 2.93 39.45 11.22
CA GLY A 93 4.01 38.53 10.85
C GLY A 93 4.54 37.59 11.95
N GLU A 94 4.32 37.91 13.22
CA GLU A 94 4.65 37.07 14.36
C GLU A 94 3.82 35.77 14.43
N VAL A 95 2.52 35.83 14.15
CA VAL A 95 1.64 34.65 14.11
C VAL A 95 1.97 33.78 12.89
N LEU A 96 2.25 34.39 11.75
CA LEU A 96 2.63 33.67 10.53
C LEU A 96 3.93 32.87 10.74
N GLU A 97 4.92 33.47 11.38
CA GLU A 97 6.17 32.79 11.71
C GLU A 97 5.98 31.70 12.77
N ALA A 98 5.11 31.91 13.77
CA ALA A 98 4.75 30.87 14.74
C ALA A 98 4.05 29.67 14.08
N VAL A 99 3.09 29.92 13.17
CA VAL A 99 2.40 28.88 12.39
C VAL A 99 3.39 28.16 11.47
N ARG A 100 4.25 28.88 10.75
CA ARG A 100 5.26 28.30 9.86
C ARG A 100 6.23 27.38 10.60
N ARG A 101 6.74 27.82 11.76
CA ARG A 101 7.61 26.99 12.63
C ARG A 101 6.86 25.79 13.18
N GLY A 102 5.61 25.98 13.61
CA GLY A 102 4.74 24.91 14.11
C GLY A 102 4.48 23.84 13.04
N LEU A 103 4.17 24.25 11.81
CA LEU A 103 4.02 23.37 10.65
C LEU A 103 5.32 22.65 10.31
N ALA A 104 6.45 23.36 10.24
CA ALA A 104 7.73 22.73 9.92
C ALA A 104 8.12 21.65 10.94
N ALA A 105 8.01 21.95 12.24
CA ALA A 105 8.31 21.00 13.31
C ALA A 105 7.27 19.87 13.40
N GLY A 106 5.99 20.20 13.26
CA GLY A 106 4.89 19.24 13.30
C GLY A 106 4.95 18.25 12.14
N LEU A 107 5.23 18.73 10.93
CA LEU A 107 5.36 17.88 9.75
C LEU A 107 6.57 16.94 9.86
N LEU A 108 7.71 17.44 10.34
CA LEU A 108 8.88 16.60 10.61
C LEU A 108 8.55 15.50 11.62
N GLN A 109 7.81 15.82 12.68
CA GLN A 109 7.40 14.82 13.67
C GLN A 109 6.43 13.79 13.09
N VAL A 110 5.49 14.21 12.24
CA VAL A 110 4.61 13.29 11.49
C VAL A 110 5.44 12.35 10.61
N PHE A 111 6.43 12.88 9.88
CA PHE A 111 7.34 12.04 9.09
C PHE A 111 8.13 11.05 9.94
N LEU A 112 8.64 11.47 11.11
CA LEU A 112 9.33 10.58 12.03
C LEU A 112 8.42 9.50 12.59
N LEU A 113 7.17 9.84 12.92
CA LEU A 113 6.20 8.84 13.40
C LEU A 113 5.88 7.81 12.32
N ILE A 114 5.68 8.25 11.07
CA ILE A 114 5.52 7.36 9.92
C ILE A 114 6.75 6.48 9.74
N ALA A 115 7.96 7.04 9.86
CA ALA A 115 9.21 6.28 9.74
C ALA A 115 9.33 5.20 10.84
N VAL A 116 8.99 5.52 12.09
CA VAL A 116 8.96 4.54 13.19
C VAL A 116 7.95 3.43 12.92
N VAL A 117 6.73 3.78 12.51
CA VAL A 117 5.68 2.81 12.16
C VAL A 117 6.13 1.93 10.99
N ALA A 118 6.80 2.49 9.98
CA ALA A 118 7.35 1.74 8.85
C ALA A 118 8.44 0.76 9.30
N VAL A 119 9.38 1.18 10.17
CA VAL A 119 10.41 0.31 10.75
C VAL A 119 9.77 -0.83 11.54
N LEU A 120 8.78 -0.54 12.38
CA LEU A 120 8.03 -1.57 13.12
C LEU A 120 7.34 -2.56 12.17
N GLY A 121 6.79 -2.09 11.05
CA GLY A 121 6.20 -2.93 10.02
C GLY A 121 7.22 -3.85 9.35
N VAL A 122 8.40 -3.33 9.01
CA VAL A 122 9.51 -4.12 8.44
C VAL A 122 10.02 -5.16 9.44
N VAL A 123 10.17 -4.78 10.71
CA VAL A 123 10.57 -5.70 11.78
C VAL A 123 9.52 -6.79 11.99
N ALA A 124 8.23 -6.44 12.01
CA ALA A 124 7.16 -7.44 12.09
C ALA A 124 7.18 -8.38 10.86
N ALA A 125 7.47 -7.83 9.67
CA ALA A 125 7.56 -8.62 8.45
C ALA A 125 8.77 -9.55 8.43
N SER A 126 9.89 -9.19 9.06
CA SER A 126 11.08 -10.05 9.10
C SER A 126 10.91 -11.30 9.98
N PHE A 127 9.90 -11.33 10.85
CA PHE A 127 9.52 -12.53 11.61
C PHE A 127 8.60 -13.49 10.84
N LEU A 128 8.15 -13.15 9.62
CA LEU A 128 7.31 -14.03 8.81
C LEU A 128 8.15 -15.19 8.22
N PRO A 129 7.76 -16.46 8.45
CA PRO A 129 8.44 -17.59 7.86
C PRO A 129 8.27 -17.59 6.32
N PRO A 130 9.34 -17.83 5.55
CA PRO A 130 9.24 -17.96 4.10
C PRO A 130 8.33 -19.15 3.76
N ARG A 131 7.15 -18.89 3.18
CA ARG A 131 6.30 -19.95 2.62
C ARG A 131 6.57 -20.09 1.13
N PRO A 132 6.74 -21.31 0.60
CA PRO A 132 6.87 -21.53 -0.83
C PRO A 132 5.65 -20.95 -1.57
N LEU A 133 5.89 -20.22 -2.65
CA LEU A 133 4.82 -19.80 -3.56
C LEU A 133 4.06 -21.05 -3.99
N ALA A 134 2.75 -21.10 -3.76
CA ALA A 134 1.92 -22.22 -4.17
C ALA A 134 2.20 -22.54 -5.65
N SER A 135 2.72 -23.74 -5.90
CA SER A 135 3.15 -24.21 -7.22
C SER A 135 2.04 -23.95 -8.24
N ALA A 136 2.43 -23.46 -9.44
CA ALA A 136 1.52 -23.39 -10.57
C ALA A 136 0.80 -24.74 -10.74
N PRO A 137 -0.50 -24.75 -11.08
CA PRO A 137 -1.20 -25.99 -11.38
C PRO A 137 -0.35 -26.81 -12.34
N ALA A 138 -0.10 -28.09 -12.01
CA ALA A 138 0.62 -28.99 -12.88
C ALA A 138 0.07 -28.82 -14.31
N ALA A 139 0.97 -28.56 -15.27
CA ALA A 139 0.58 -28.41 -16.66
C ALA A 139 -0.37 -29.56 -17.03
N PRO A 140 -1.51 -29.28 -17.70
CA PRO A 140 -2.45 -30.33 -18.07
C PRO A 140 -1.66 -31.44 -18.75
N ALA A 141 -1.81 -32.67 -18.24
CA ALA A 141 -1.09 -33.82 -18.76
C ALA A 141 -1.19 -33.82 -20.29
N PRO A 142 -0.08 -34.06 -21.02
CA PRO A 142 -0.10 -34.09 -22.47
C PRO A 142 -1.27 -34.96 -22.91
N ALA A 143 -2.13 -34.43 -23.80
CA ALA A 143 -3.25 -35.18 -24.32
C ALA A 143 -2.74 -36.57 -24.79
N PRO A 144 -3.48 -37.67 -24.49
CA PRO A 144 -3.08 -38.99 -24.92
C PRO A 144 -2.72 -38.94 -26.40
N ALA A 145 -1.54 -39.45 -26.76
CA ALA A 145 -1.09 -39.50 -28.14
C ALA A 145 -2.23 -40.09 -29.01
N PRO A 146 -2.49 -39.55 -30.20
CA PRO A 146 -3.51 -40.10 -31.10
C PRO A 146 -3.30 -41.61 -31.20
N GLN A 147 -4.26 -42.39 -30.70
CA GLN A 147 -4.17 -43.85 -30.82
C GLN A 147 -4.07 -44.16 -32.32
N PRO A 148 -3.12 -45.00 -32.76
CA PRO A 148 -3.06 -45.42 -34.14
C PRO A 148 -4.45 -45.95 -34.53
N GLY A 149 -5.08 -45.30 -35.51
CA GLY A 149 -6.37 -45.75 -36.03
C GLY A 149 -6.28 -47.22 -36.43
N PRO A 150 -7.38 -47.99 -36.31
CA PRO A 150 -7.36 -49.42 -36.62
C PRO A 150 -6.73 -49.64 -37.99
N ALA A 151 -5.70 -50.49 -38.03
CA ALA A 151 -4.99 -50.81 -39.26
C ALA A 151 -6.00 -51.25 -40.32
N PRO A 152 -5.93 -50.75 -41.56
CA PRO A 152 -6.87 -51.14 -42.60
C PRO A 152 -6.76 -52.66 -42.78
N THR A 153 -7.83 -53.34 -42.40
CA THR A 153 -8.01 -54.77 -42.64
C THR A 153 -7.89 -54.95 -44.15
N ARG A 154 -6.79 -55.56 -44.62
CA ARG A 154 -6.68 -55.98 -46.02
C ARG A 154 -7.80 -56.99 -46.26
N GLN A 155 -8.92 -56.52 -46.76
CA GLN A 155 -9.95 -57.35 -47.34
C GLN A 155 -9.28 -58.03 -48.53
N GLY A 156 -9.08 -59.34 -48.41
CA GLY A 156 -8.39 -60.15 -49.40
C GLY A 156 -9.09 -60.03 -50.74
N ALA A 157 -8.33 -59.63 -51.75
CA ALA A 157 -8.65 -59.94 -53.13
C ALA A 157 -8.58 -61.47 -53.28
N GLY A 158 -9.74 -62.11 -53.30
CA GLY A 158 -9.89 -63.55 -53.50
C GLY A 158 -11.22 -63.84 -54.16
N GLY A 159 -11.17 -64.41 -55.37
CA GLY A 159 -12.31 -64.67 -56.26
C GLY A 159 -12.58 -63.45 -57.15
N GLU A 160 -12.62 -63.53 -58.47
CA GLU A 160 -13.29 -64.54 -59.28
C GLU A 160 -12.49 -64.81 -60.57
N GLU A 161 -12.14 -66.09 -60.79
CA GLU A 161 -11.96 -66.72 -62.11
C GLU A 161 -13.17 -67.62 -62.36
#